data_AF-A0A2J6RTW6-F1
#
_entry.id   AF-A0A2J6RTW6-F1
#
_cell.length_a   1.000
_cell.length_b   1.000
_cell.length_c   1.000
_cell.angle_alpha   90.00
_cell.angle_beta   90.00
_cell.angle_gamma   90.00
#
_symmetry.space_group_name_H-M   'P 1'
#
loop_
_entity.id
_entity.type
_entity.pdbx_description
1 polymer ?
#
loop_
_entity_poly.entity_id
_entity_poly.type
_entity_poly.pdbx_seq_one_letter_code
_entity_poly.pdbx_strand_id
1 'polypeptide(L)'
;MISLTIDIQVLILPFLTSTSLISLSQTSRHFRQLIDSQRKDFVNRLLELECTPECGGEVTINDHAKIVIPLGTVSYACTNCLKIIPHTHFDNHALLRLRLRKPPPESRVSQQLCGWMSGDAKAQGLKRQIDLRNDTLSNWMCQNSSSGIPASKLLELYKIGSARNRRICNECKFITGFWSRNAGIRSQSWRGKHRNSNIGTAAVPVVKGRQRRCHDSTERYFPGLFPIAADAEYPWRWKIYREENCDWWTLWSIRCPGCAIWQERAGFRKGGGYGVKATPADPDGWRQPGWDGPHFEEWRCNRCFAKSLGKEQLGRELLAFWKRLVDWELSMFNQLLRVGWYAVDAIEDATKKKYSWAQIVKRDSVSSQLLRKVPTAEEVAKMEFEQRRHYYRILKRWLNNLDDPAAVLGDVMDRHWFRQWSNEYEILEKRIEDLETYTNILEADSGKLVSFALDRYSSLV
;
A
#
# COMPACT_ATOMS: atom_id res chain seq x y z
N MET A 1 22.15 25.54 -35.33
CA MET A 1 20.76 25.37 -35.80
C MET A 1 20.20 26.60 -36.50
N ILE A 2 20.29 27.81 -35.93
CA ILE A 2 19.75 29.03 -36.59
C ILE A 2 20.39 29.29 -37.96
N SER A 3 21.65 28.89 -38.15
CA SER A 3 22.38 28.97 -39.42
C SER A 3 21.97 27.93 -40.48
N LEU A 4 21.14 26.94 -40.14
CA LEU A 4 20.66 25.94 -41.09
C LEU A 4 19.43 26.45 -41.85
N THR A 5 19.22 25.99 -43.08
CA THR A 5 17.98 26.27 -43.81
C THR A 5 16.76 25.67 -43.10
N ILE A 6 15.59 26.27 -43.29
CA ILE A 6 14.34 25.84 -42.64
C ILE A 6 14.04 24.36 -42.94
N ASP A 7 14.31 23.90 -44.16
CA ASP A 7 14.08 22.50 -44.55
C ASP A 7 14.90 21.53 -43.69
N ILE A 8 16.17 21.85 -43.45
CA ILE A 8 17.04 21.05 -42.57
C ILE A 8 16.57 21.13 -41.12
N GLN A 9 16.14 22.31 -40.65
CA GLN A 9 15.58 22.46 -39.31
C GLN A 9 14.34 21.57 -39.12
N VAL A 10 13.41 21.57 -40.07
CA VAL A 10 12.18 20.75 -40.05
C VAL A 10 12.50 19.26 -40.08
N LEU A 11 13.59 18.84 -40.72
CA LEU A 11 14.04 17.45 -40.70
C LEU A 11 14.65 17.04 -39.35
N ILE A 12 15.26 17.96 -38.61
CA ILE A 12 15.90 17.68 -37.30
C ILE A 12 14.86 17.63 -36.18
N LEU A 13 13.89 18.55 -36.17
CA LEU A 13 12.93 18.71 -35.07
C LEU A 13 12.21 17.40 -34.64
N PRO A 14 11.78 16.50 -35.53
CA PRO A 14 11.16 15.23 -35.16
C PRO A 14 12.07 14.27 -34.38
N PHE A 15 13.39 14.43 -34.51
CA PHE A 15 14.40 13.60 -33.83
C PHE A 15 14.80 14.12 -32.45
N LEU A 16 14.27 15.26 -32.03
CA LEU A 16 14.49 15.77 -30.68
C LEU A 16 13.64 15.00 -29.67
N THR A 17 14.09 15.01 -28.41
CA THR A 17 13.22 14.64 -27.29
C THR A 17 12.17 15.74 -27.07
N SER A 18 11.08 15.41 -26.38
CA SER A 18 10.03 16.40 -26.09
C SER A 18 10.55 17.50 -25.18
N THR A 19 11.47 17.17 -24.27
CA THR A 19 12.17 18.17 -23.44
C THR A 19 13.01 19.10 -24.30
N SER A 20 13.85 18.57 -25.19
CA SER A 20 14.71 19.38 -26.06
C SER A 20 13.90 20.25 -27.02
N LEU A 21 12.79 19.74 -27.56
CA LEU A 21 11.90 20.48 -28.46
C LEU A 21 11.30 21.73 -27.79
N ILE A 22 10.74 21.59 -26.58
CA ILE A 22 10.17 22.72 -25.85
C ILE A 22 11.26 23.67 -25.36
N SER A 23 12.40 23.15 -24.89
CA SER A 23 13.52 24.01 -24.51
C SER A 23 13.96 24.86 -25.70
N LEU A 24 14.06 24.24 -26.89
CA LEU A 24 14.39 24.94 -28.13
C LEU A 24 13.37 26.03 -28.49
N SER A 25 12.07 25.74 -28.42
CA SER A 25 11.01 26.72 -28.70
C SER A 25 11.02 27.91 -27.72
N GLN A 26 11.63 27.73 -26.55
CA GLN A 26 11.80 28.80 -25.55
C GLN A 26 13.05 29.66 -25.78
N THR A 27 14.08 29.14 -26.45
CA THR A 27 15.35 29.86 -26.67
C THR A 27 15.27 31.05 -27.63
N SER A 28 14.39 31.03 -28.64
CA SER A 28 14.31 32.10 -29.65
C SER A 28 12.89 32.30 -30.20
N ARG A 29 12.60 33.51 -30.68
CA ARG A 29 11.31 33.83 -31.33
C ARG A 29 11.11 33.01 -32.61
N HIS A 30 12.17 32.80 -33.38
CA HIS A 30 12.17 31.97 -34.60
C HIS A 30 11.71 30.55 -34.31
N PHE A 31 12.34 29.85 -33.35
CA PHE A 31 11.95 28.48 -33.01
C PHE A 31 10.59 28.40 -32.33
N ARG A 32 10.19 29.42 -31.57
CA ARG A 32 8.85 29.50 -31.01
C ARG A 32 7.78 29.48 -32.09
N GLN A 33 7.97 30.27 -33.14
CA GLN A 33 7.05 30.34 -34.28
C GLN A 33 7.11 29.08 -35.15
N LEU A 34 8.32 28.56 -35.41
CA LEU A 34 8.49 27.37 -36.24
C LEU A 34 7.89 26.12 -35.58
N ILE A 35 8.13 25.93 -34.28
CA ILE A 35 7.69 24.74 -33.55
C ILE A 35 6.20 24.81 -33.21
N ASP A 36 5.69 26.01 -32.91
CA ASP A 36 4.30 26.26 -32.50
C ASP A 36 3.79 25.23 -31.48
N SER A 37 4.47 25.17 -30.32
CA SER A 37 4.23 24.13 -29.32
C SER A 37 2.78 24.15 -28.81
N GLN A 38 2.08 23.04 -29.00
CA GLN A 38 0.71 22.83 -28.55
C GLN A 38 0.68 22.16 -27.18
N ARG A 39 -0.50 22.12 -26.55
CA ARG A 39 -0.68 21.47 -25.23
C ARG A 39 -0.13 20.03 -25.19
N LYS A 40 -0.29 19.27 -26.27
CA LYS A 40 0.22 17.88 -26.38
C LYS A 40 1.74 17.81 -26.20
N ASP A 41 2.48 18.81 -26.68
CA ASP A 41 3.94 18.83 -26.65
C ASP A 41 4.42 19.11 -25.22
N PHE A 42 3.74 19.99 -24.50
CA PHE A 42 3.96 20.20 -23.06
C PHE A 42 3.61 18.95 -22.23
N VAL A 43 2.56 18.21 -22.58
CA VAL A 43 2.24 16.93 -21.94
C VAL A 43 3.36 15.93 -22.20
N ASN A 44 3.83 15.79 -23.44
CA ASN A 44 4.90 14.86 -23.77
C ASN A 44 6.20 15.19 -23.03
N ARG A 45 6.58 16.48 -22.97
CA ARG A 45 7.70 16.94 -22.12
C ARG A 45 7.51 16.56 -20.66
N LEU A 46 6.32 16.80 -20.10
CA LEU A 46 6.05 16.47 -18.70
C LEU A 46 6.16 14.96 -18.42
N LEU A 47 5.71 14.14 -19.38
CA LEU A 47 5.80 12.68 -19.31
C LEU A 47 7.22 12.13 -19.50
N GLU A 48 8.08 12.88 -20.20
CA GLU A 48 9.51 12.57 -20.31
C GLU A 48 10.23 12.95 -19.01
N LEU A 49 10.00 14.17 -18.50
CA LEU A 49 10.59 14.66 -17.27
C LEU A 49 10.26 13.78 -16.06
N GLU A 50 9.03 13.28 -15.91
CA GLU A 50 8.68 12.43 -14.76
C GLU A 50 9.49 11.12 -14.66
N CYS A 51 10.14 10.69 -15.75
CA CYS A 51 10.95 9.49 -15.80
C CYS A 51 12.40 9.76 -15.41
N THR A 52 12.82 11.02 -15.28
CA THR A 52 14.17 11.33 -14.81
C THR A 52 14.28 11.14 -13.30
N PRO A 53 15.47 10.76 -12.78
CA PRO A 53 15.68 10.56 -11.35
C PRO A 53 15.33 11.79 -10.49
N GLU A 54 15.57 12.99 -11.00
CA GLU A 54 15.39 14.26 -10.29
C GLU A 54 13.91 14.63 -10.11
N CYS A 55 13.09 14.28 -11.10
CA CYS A 55 11.68 14.71 -11.13
C CYS A 55 10.72 13.67 -10.58
N GLY A 56 11.02 12.38 -10.71
CA GLY A 56 10.14 11.36 -10.15
C GLY A 56 10.67 9.93 -10.12
N GLY A 57 11.74 9.62 -10.84
CA GLY A 57 12.42 8.32 -10.81
C GLY A 57 11.59 7.12 -11.28
N GLU A 58 12.22 5.95 -11.22
CA GLU A 58 11.62 4.67 -11.58
C GLU A 58 10.67 4.15 -10.49
N VAL A 59 9.70 3.33 -10.89
CA VAL A 59 8.79 2.66 -9.97
C VAL A 59 9.31 1.25 -9.71
N THR A 60 9.80 0.98 -8.49
CA THR A 60 10.25 -0.35 -8.10
C THR A 60 9.04 -1.31 -7.98
N ILE A 61 9.12 -2.45 -8.68
CA ILE A 61 8.18 -3.57 -8.56
C ILE A 61 8.89 -4.63 -7.71
N ASN A 62 8.24 -5.18 -6.68
CA ASN A 62 8.83 -6.28 -5.91
C ASN A 62 8.66 -7.65 -6.60
N ASP A 63 9.32 -8.67 -6.05
CA ASP A 63 9.35 -10.04 -6.57
C ASP A 63 7.96 -10.71 -6.67
N HIS A 64 6.95 -10.18 -5.98
CA HIS A 64 5.56 -10.64 -6.06
C HIS A 64 4.72 -9.85 -7.07
N ALA A 65 5.35 -9.11 -7.97
CA ALA A 65 4.71 -8.20 -8.93
C ALA A 65 3.80 -7.14 -8.26
N LYS A 66 4.00 -6.87 -6.97
CA LYS A 66 3.33 -5.80 -6.23
C LYS A 66 4.27 -4.59 -6.21
N ILE A 67 3.77 -3.44 -6.66
CA ILE A 67 4.54 -2.21 -6.57
C ILE A 67 4.48 -1.71 -5.13
N VAL A 68 5.64 -1.71 -4.47
CA VAL A 68 5.84 -1.02 -3.21
C VAL A 68 6.09 0.43 -3.57
N ILE A 69 5.05 1.26 -3.51
CA ILE A 69 5.31 2.69 -3.68
C ILE A 69 6.09 3.13 -2.42
N PRO A 70 7.34 3.61 -2.56
CA PRO A 70 8.16 3.97 -1.42
C PRO A 70 7.45 4.97 -0.52
N LEU A 71 7.88 5.06 0.74
CA LEU A 71 7.35 6.07 1.67
C LEU A 71 7.59 7.52 1.17
N GLY A 72 8.42 7.74 0.14
CA GLY A 72 8.74 9.04 -0.47
C GLY A 72 9.01 9.08 -2.00
N THR A 73 9.44 10.27 -2.44
CA THR A 73 9.97 10.80 -3.74
C THR A 73 9.34 10.45 -5.08
N VAL A 74 8.52 9.39 -5.21
CA VAL A 74 7.97 9.06 -6.53
C VAL A 74 6.85 10.05 -6.88
N SER A 75 7.13 10.89 -7.87
CA SER A 75 6.19 11.86 -8.41
C SER A 75 5.72 11.47 -9.80
N TYR A 76 4.52 11.93 -10.16
CA TYR A 76 3.85 11.59 -11.40
C TYR A 76 3.32 12.86 -12.07
N ALA A 77 3.36 12.87 -13.39
CA ALA A 77 2.80 13.93 -14.20
C ALA A 77 1.27 13.89 -14.20
N CYS A 78 0.64 14.99 -13.79
CA CYS A 78 -0.77 15.24 -14.03
C CYS A 78 -0.94 16.02 -15.35
N THR A 79 -1.60 15.42 -16.32
CA THR A 79 -1.73 16.02 -17.66
C THR A 79 -2.81 17.09 -17.76
N ASN A 80 -3.62 17.26 -16.71
CA ASN A 80 -4.61 18.32 -16.61
C ASN A 80 -4.01 19.62 -16.08
N CYS A 81 -3.38 19.61 -14.90
CA CYS A 81 -2.72 20.79 -14.34
C CYS A 81 -1.28 21.00 -14.82
N LEU A 82 -0.74 20.08 -15.61
CA LEU A 82 0.63 20.11 -16.15
C LEU A 82 1.72 20.21 -15.06
N LYS A 83 1.50 19.56 -13.92
CA LYS A 83 2.44 19.53 -12.79
C LYS A 83 2.93 18.10 -12.55
N ILE A 84 4.21 17.98 -12.18
CA ILE A 84 4.76 16.77 -11.55
C ILE A 84 4.49 16.90 -10.06
N ILE A 85 3.72 15.97 -9.50
CA ILE A 85 3.34 16.01 -8.09
C ILE A 85 3.48 14.62 -7.46
N PRO A 86 3.60 14.52 -6.12
CA PRO A 86 3.79 13.25 -5.45
C PRO A 86 2.65 12.26 -5.75
N HIS A 87 2.99 10.97 -5.78
CA HIS A 87 2.02 9.90 -6.05
C HIS A 87 0.81 9.93 -5.09
N THR A 88 0.96 10.45 -3.87
CA THR A 88 -0.11 10.60 -2.87
C THR A 88 -1.30 11.44 -3.36
N HIS A 89 -1.12 12.25 -4.41
CA HIS A 89 -2.17 13.03 -5.06
C HIS A 89 -2.92 12.27 -6.15
N PHE A 90 -2.64 10.99 -6.37
CA PHE A 90 -3.28 10.16 -7.40
C PHE A 90 -4.04 8.97 -6.80
N ASP A 91 -4.82 8.31 -7.66
CA ASP A 91 -5.32 6.96 -7.38
C ASP A 91 -4.18 5.99 -7.67
N ASN A 92 -3.51 5.52 -6.62
CA ASN A 92 -2.31 4.71 -6.78
C ASN A 92 -2.61 3.39 -7.46
N HIS A 93 -3.77 2.78 -7.19
CA HIS A 93 -4.20 1.56 -7.88
C HIS A 93 -4.40 1.80 -9.39
N ALA A 94 -4.83 3.00 -9.79
CA ALA A 94 -4.85 3.36 -11.21
C ALA A 94 -3.43 3.50 -11.78
N LEU A 95 -2.51 4.15 -11.07
CA LEU A 95 -1.09 4.24 -11.46
C LEU A 95 -0.45 2.85 -11.64
N LEU A 96 -0.89 1.86 -10.86
CA LEU A 96 -0.42 0.47 -10.97
C LEU A 96 -0.92 -0.27 -12.22
N ARG A 97 -1.82 0.29 -13.03
CA ARG A 97 -2.25 -0.35 -14.29
C ARG A 97 -1.16 -0.16 -15.33
N LEU A 98 -0.73 -1.24 -16.00
CA LEU A 98 0.36 -1.22 -16.99
C LEU A 98 0.37 0.03 -17.88
N ARG A 99 -0.76 0.34 -18.51
CA ARG A 99 -0.92 1.50 -19.40
C ARG A 99 -0.68 2.87 -18.76
N LEU A 100 -0.79 3.02 -17.45
CA LEU A 100 -0.60 4.27 -16.71
C LEU A 100 0.74 4.31 -15.93
N ARG A 101 1.45 3.18 -15.83
CA ARG A 101 2.76 3.10 -15.16
C ARG A 101 3.80 3.94 -15.89
N LYS A 102 4.86 4.30 -15.18
CA LYS A 102 6.07 4.81 -15.83
C LYS A 102 6.71 3.69 -16.64
N PRO A 103 7.06 3.93 -17.91
CA PRO A 103 7.77 2.96 -18.73
C PRO A 103 9.22 2.77 -18.26
N PRO A 104 9.75 1.54 -18.29
CA PRO A 104 11.19 1.32 -18.23
C PRO A 104 11.86 1.69 -19.56
N PRO A 105 13.19 1.87 -19.59
CA PRO A 105 13.94 2.31 -20.78
C PRO A 105 13.73 1.43 -22.01
N GLU A 106 13.53 0.12 -21.83
CA GLU A 106 13.38 -0.85 -22.93
C GLU A 106 11.97 -0.87 -23.53
N SER A 107 11.03 -0.11 -22.95
CA SER A 107 9.66 -0.09 -23.43
C SER A 107 9.49 0.76 -24.69
N ARG A 108 8.49 0.40 -25.49
CA ARG A 108 8.12 1.13 -26.71
C ARG A 108 7.92 2.62 -26.49
N VAL A 109 7.27 2.98 -25.37
CA VAL A 109 6.93 4.37 -25.06
C VAL A 109 8.17 5.18 -24.65
N SER A 110 9.16 4.54 -24.02
CA SER A 110 10.41 5.22 -23.64
C SER A 110 11.32 5.48 -24.83
N GLN A 111 11.24 4.64 -25.86
CA GLN A 111 12.01 4.78 -27.10
C GLN A 111 11.39 5.77 -28.09
N GLN A 112 10.19 6.28 -27.80
CA GLN A 112 9.46 7.17 -28.68
C GLN A 112 10.01 8.60 -28.59
N LEU A 113 10.48 9.13 -29.72
CA LEU A 113 10.90 10.53 -29.86
C LEU A 113 9.69 11.48 -29.78
N CYS A 114 9.92 12.80 -29.70
CA CYS A 114 8.83 13.78 -29.58
C CYS A 114 7.79 13.67 -30.70
N GLY A 115 8.21 13.14 -31.85
CA GLY A 115 7.34 12.90 -32.99
C GLY A 115 6.75 14.18 -33.56
N TRP A 116 7.36 15.34 -33.28
CA TRP A 116 6.93 16.65 -33.76
C TRP A 116 6.74 16.64 -35.27
N MET A 117 5.77 17.43 -35.72
CA MET A 117 5.47 17.64 -37.14
C MET A 117 5.10 19.09 -37.37
N SER A 118 5.40 19.54 -38.58
CA SER A 118 4.84 20.76 -39.16
C SER A 118 3.31 20.78 -39.02
N GLY A 119 2.75 21.99 -38.90
CA GLY A 119 1.31 22.24 -38.91
C GLY A 119 0.60 21.86 -40.22
N ASP A 120 1.34 21.50 -41.28
CA ASP A 120 0.79 21.06 -42.56
C ASP A 120 -0.06 19.78 -42.43
N ALA A 121 -1.34 19.88 -42.78
CA ALA A 121 -2.31 18.80 -42.75
C ALA A 121 -1.87 17.58 -43.59
N LYS A 122 -1.17 17.79 -44.71
CA LYS A 122 -0.71 16.70 -45.58
C LYS A 122 0.41 15.90 -44.92
N ALA A 123 1.40 16.59 -44.34
CA ALA A 123 2.46 15.97 -43.56
C ALA A 123 1.89 15.18 -42.36
N GLN A 124 0.89 15.74 -41.67
CA GLN A 124 0.20 15.08 -40.57
C GLN A 124 -0.53 13.80 -40.99
N GLY A 125 -1.20 13.82 -42.13
CA GLY A 125 -1.90 12.65 -42.68
C GLY A 125 -0.95 11.51 -43.05
N LEU A 126 0.15 11.83 -43.74
CA LEU A 126 1.18 10.86 -44.14
C LEU A 126 1.84 10.20 -42.93
N LYS A 127 2.27 10.97 -41.94
CA LYS A 127 2.85 10.40 -40.73
C LYS A 127 1.86 9.53 -39.97
N ARG A 128 0.61 9.95 -39.86
CA ARG A 128 -0.42 9.14 -39.19
C ARG A 128 -0.59 7.78 -39.87
N GLN A 129 -0.54 7.71 -41.21
CA GLN A 129 -0.59 6.44 -41.94
C GLN A 129 0.66 5.58 -41.67
N ILE A 130 1.85 6.20 -41.66
CA ILE A 130 3.11 5.54 -41.34
C ILE A 130 3.09 4.98 -39.92
N ASP A 131 2.69 5.78 -38.94
CA ASP A 131 2.56 5.39 -37.54
C ASP A 131 1.56 4.24 -37.40
N LEU A 132 0.37 4.32 -38.03
CA LEU A 132 -0.63 3.25 -37.99
C LEU A 132 -0.12 1.93 -38.60
N ARG A 133 0.69 2.01 -39.65
CA ARG A 133 1.25 0.83 -40.32
C ARG A 133 2.40 0.21 -39.54
N ASN A 134 3.26 1.03 -38.97
CA ASN A 134 4.51 0.60 -38.35
C ASN A 134 4.35 0.30 -36.86
N ASP A 135 3.49 1.02 -36.15
CA ASP A 135 3.29 0.91 -34.70
C ASP A 135 2.27 -0.19 -34.33
N THR A 136 2.45 -1.38 -34.90
CA THR A 136 1.67 -2.57 -34.53
C THR A 136 2.45 -3.42 -33.54
N LEU A 137 1.72 -4.13 -32.66
CA LEU A 137 2.32 -5.10 -31.73
C LEU A 137 3.16 -6.15 -32.46
N SER A 138 2.68 -6.64 -33.61
CA SER A 138 3.39 -7.64 -34.42
C SER A 138 4.73 -7.11 -34.91
N ASN A 139 4.75 -5.89 -35.48
CA ASN A 139 5.99 -5.29 -35.96
C ASN A 139 6.97 -5.02 -34.82
N TRP A 140 6.47 -4.47 -33.71
CA TRP A 140 7.32 -4.20 -32.56
C TRP A 140 7.91 -5.49 -31.95
N MET A 141 7.12 -6.57 -31.88
CA MET A 141 7.62 -7.88 -31.45
C MET A 141 8.65 -8.46 -32.42
N CYS A 142 8.44 -8.37 -33.73
CA CYS A 142 9.41 -8.80 -34.73
C CYS A 142 10.73 -8.01 -34.66
N GLN A 143 10.68 -6.72 -34.34
CA GLN A 143 11.87 -5.89 -34.20
C GLN A 143 12.69 -6.21 -32.93
N ASN A 144 12.05 -6.77 -31.91
CA ASN A 144 12.65 -7.01 -30.59
C ASN A 144 12.78 -8.50 -30.23
N SER A 145 12.40 -9.41 -31.13
CA SER A 145 12.44 -10.86 -30.91
C SER A 145 13.87 -11.41 -30.82
N SER A 146 14.84 -10.75 -31.46
CA SER A 146 16.27 -11.10 -31.41
C SER A 146 16.93 -10.83 -30.06
N SER A 147 16.26 -10.10 -29.16
CA SER A 147 16.83 -9.64 -27.88
C SER A 147 16.83 -10.72 -26.77
N GLY A 148 16.39 -11.95 -27.07
CA GLY A 148 16.27 -13.04 -26.09
C GLY A 148 15.18 -12.82 -25.02
N ILE A 149 14.38 -11.75 -25.16
CA ILE A 149 13.30 -11.40 -24.24
C ILE A 149 12.07 -12.27 -24.54
N PRO A 150 11.45 -12.92 -23.54
CA PRO A 150 10.24 -13.70 -23.74
C PRO A 150 9.09 -12.88 -24.32
N ALA A 151 8.29 -13.48 -25.20
CA ALA A 151 7.14 -12.83 -25.84
C ALA A 151 6.14 -12.20 -24.83
N SER A 152 5.96 -12.81 -23.66
CA SER A 152 5.13 -12.28 -22.57
C SER A 152 5.67 -10.96 -22.01
N LYS A 153 7.00 -10.85 -21.85
CA LYS A 153 7.66 -9.63 -21.40
C LYS A 153 7.64 -8.55 -22.47
N LEU A 154 7.82 -8.93 -23.72
CA LEU A 154 7.65 -8.03 -24.86
C LEU A 154 6.22 -7.44 -24.87
N LEU A 155 5.18 -8.25 -24.74
CA LEU A 155 3.79 -7.76 -24.66
C LEU A 155 3.57 -6.76 -23.50
N GLU A 156 4.20 -7.00 -22.35
CA GLU A 156 4.17 -6.07 -21.22
C GLU A 156 4.81 -4.71 -21.59
N LEU A 157 6.03 -4.74 -22.12
CA LEU A 157 6.80 -3.57 -22.56
C LEU A 157 6.12 -2.77 -23.67
N TYR A 158 5.32 -3.42 -24.51
CA TYR A 158 4.49 -2.74 -25.51
C TYR A 158 3.35 -1.94 -24.85
N LYS A 159 2.71 -2.52 -23.84
CA LYS A 159 1.52 -1.96 -23.18
C LYS A 159 1.86 -0.93 -22.12
N ILE A 160 3.02 -1.05 -21.48
CA ILE A 160 3.39 -0.21 -20.35
C ILE A 160 3.48 1.26 -20.76
N GLY A 161 2.93 2.14 -19.94
CA GLY A 161 2.97 3.59 -20.17
C GLY A 161 2.18 4.12 -21.39
N SER A 162 1.50 3.26 -22.15
CA SER A 162 0.79 3.61 -23.40
C SER A 162 -0.35 4.63 -23.27
N ALA A 163 -0.85 4.87 -22.06
CA ALA A 163 -1.94 5.79 -21.77
C ALA A 163 -1.60 6.78 -20.64
N ARG A 164 -0.31 7.03 -20.37
CA ARG A 164 0.13 7.98 -19.34
C ARG A 164 -0.43 9.38 -19.53
N ASN A 165 -0.66 9.77 -20.79
CA ASN A 165 -1.27 11.04 -21.15
C ASN A 165 -2.68 11.24 -20.56
N ARG A 166 -3.35 10.16 -20.12
CA ARG A 166 -4.67 10.17 -19.48
C ARG A 166 -4.62 10.28 -17.95
N ARG A 167 -3.44 10.41 -17.33
CA ARG A 167 -3.33 10.52 -15.88
C ARG A 167 -3.70 11.90 -15.38
N ILE A 168 -4.60 11.92 -14.41
CA ILE A 168 -5.11 13.13 -13.79
C ILE A 168 -5.07 12.92 -12.27
N CYS A 169 -4.57 13.91 -11.54
CA CYS A 169 -4.52 13.89 -10.09
C CYS A 169 -5.93 13.97 -9.47
N ASN A 170 -6.05 13.58 -8.21
CA ASN A 170 -7.30 13.51 -7.49
C ASN A 170 -7.98 14.89 -7.37
N GLU A 171 -7.20 15.97 -7.22
CA GLU A 171 -7.76 17.33 -7.19
C GLU A 171 -8.29 17.77 -8.56
N CYS A 172 -7.56 17.50 -9.65
CA CYS A 172 -8.08 17.78 -10.99
C CYS A 172 -9.32 16.94 -11.31
N LYS A 173 -9.39 15.68 -10.87
CA LYS A 173 -10.60 14.87 -10.98
C LYS A 173 -11.76 15.51 -10.21
N PHE A 174 -11.51 16.03 -9.01
CA PHE A 174 -12.53 16.72 -8.22
C PHE A 174 -13.05 17.98 -8.93
N ILE A 175 -12.16 18.88 -9.32
CA ILE A 175 -12.52 20.15 -9.98
C ILE A 175 -13.27 19.92 -11.31
N THR A 176 -12.89 18.90 -12.07
CA THR A 176 -13.54 18.57 -13.35
C THR A 176 -14.85 17.79 -13.19
N GLY A 177 -15.38 17.65 -11.97
CA GLY A 177 -16.62 16.91 -11.70
C GLY A 177 -16.54 15.43 -12.07
N PHE A 178 -15.35 14.82 -12.09
CA PHE A 178 -15.18 13.40 -12.39
C PHE A 178 -15.97 12.54 -11.39
N TRP A 179 -15.91 12.90 -10.10
CA TRP A 179 -16.60 12.13 -9.06
C TRP A 179 -18.11 12.29 -9.15
N SER A 180 -18.63 13.50 -9.35
CA SER A 180 -20.07 13.74 -9.55
C SER A 180 -20.65 12.92 -10.71
N ARG A 181 -19.93 12.83 -11.82
CA ARG A 181 -20.34 12.04 -13.01
C ARG A 181 -20.32 10.53 -12.78
N ASN A 182 -19.55 10.04 -11.80
CA ASN A 182 -19.34 8.61 -11.57
C ASN A 182 -19.91 8.09 -10.24
N ALA A 183 -20.31 8.98 -9.33
CA ALA A 183 -20.76 8.63 -7.98
C ALA A 183 -22.03 7.76 -8.01
N GLY A 184 -22.96 8.00 -8.94
CA GLY A 184 -24.23 7.25 -9.02
C GLY A 184 -24.16 5.84 -9.63
N ILE A 185 -23.07 5.50 -10.34
CA ILE A 185 -22.99 4.24 -11.12
C ILE A 185 -22.52 3.05 -10.26
N ARG A 186 -21.94 3.27 -9.07
CA ARG A 186 -21.28 2.22 -8.27
C ARG A 186 -21.58 2.20 -6.77
N SER A 187 -22.40 3.11 -6.24
CA SER A 187 -22.47 3.41 -4.80
C SER A 187 -23.79 3.06 -4.10
N GLN A 188 -24.73 2.38 -4.76
CA GLN A 188 -26.08 2.21 -4.17
C GLN A 188 -26.19 1.18 -3.03
N SER A 189 -25.09 0.60 -2.57
CA SER A 189 -25.09 -0.06 -1.25
C SER A 189 -23.70 -0.16 -0.65
N TRP A 190 -23.50 0.41 0.54
CA TRP A 190 -22.36 0.13 1.42
C TRP A 190 -22.26 -1.36 1.78
N ARG A 191 -23.34 -2.12 1.53
CA ARG A 191 -23.48 -3.58 1.73
C ARG A 191 -23.09 -4.42 0.50
N GLY A 192 -22.57 -3.83 -0.58
CA GLY A 192 -22.32 -4.51 -1.86
C GLY A 192 -20.89 -5.06 -2.07
N LYS A 193 -20.76 -6.05 -2.97
CA LYS A 193 -19.52 -6.77 -3.38
C LYS A 193 -18.42 -5.90 -4.04
N HIS A 194 -18.52 -4.57 -4.03
CA HIS A 194 -17.63 -3.65 -4.75
C HIS A 194 -16.50 -3.05 -3.89
N ARG A 195 -15.86 -3.86 -3.05
CA ARG A 195 -14.65 -3.47 -2.27
C ARG A 195 -13.43 -3.10 -3.16
N ASN A 196 -13.56 -3.32 -4.48
CA ASN A 196 -12.50 -3.10 -5.45
C ASN A 196 -12.47 -1.68 -6.06
N SER A 197 -13.43 -0.80 -5.76
CA SER A 197 -13.46 0.60 -6.27
C SER A 197 -13.16 1.66 -5.21
N ASN A 198 -12.94 2.91 -5.67
CA ASN A 198 -13.01 4.10 -4.82
C ASN A 198 -14.40 4.22 -4.19
N ILE A 199 -14.49 4.83 -3.01
CA ILE A 199 -15.72 4.98 -2.22
C ILE A 199 -15.95 6.46 -1.89
N GLY A 200 -16.98 6.76 -1.09
CA GLY A 200 -17.32 8.13 -0.70
C GLY A 200 -18.30 8.80 -1.67
N THR A 201 -18.58 10.08 -1.41
CA THR A 201 -19.56 10.86 -2.16
C THR A 201 -18.88 11.74 -3.20
N ALA A 202 -19.67 12.39 -4.07
CA ALA A 202 -19.14 13.37 -5.00
C ALA A 202 -18.48 14.57 -4.28
N ALA A 203 -19.02 14.95 -3.12
CA ALA A 203 -18.51 16.02 -2.28
C ALA A 203 -17.26 15.58 -1.48
N VAL A 204 -17.25 14.34 -0.98
CA VAL A 204 -16.14 13.80 -0.19
C VAL A 204 -15.67 12.47 -0.80
N PRO A 205 -14.89 12.54 -1.90
CA PRO A 205 -14.35 11.36 -2.52
C PRO A 205 -13.30 10.69 -1.63
N VAL A 206 -13.35 9.36 -1.58
CA VAL A 206 -12.41 8.50 -0.83
C VAL A 206 -11.72 7.56 -1.81
N VAL A 207 -10.45 7.83 -2.06
CA VAL A 207 -9.68 7.25 -3.16
C VAL A 207 -8.66 6.26 -2.61
N LYS A 208 -8.42 5.17 -3.35
CA LYS A 208 -7.35 4.22 -3.01
C LYS A 208 -5.98 4.88 -3.16
N GLY A 209 -5.27 5.02 -2.04
CA GLY A 209 -3.90 5.50 -1.97
C GLY A 209 -2.90 4.34 -2.05
N ARG A 210 -1.71 4.57 -1.50
CA ARG A 210 -0.60 3.60 -1.57
C ARG A 210 -0.91 2.34 -0.77
N GLN A 211 -0.24 1.26 -1.12
CA GLN A 211 -0.19 0.09 -0.27
C GLN A 211 1.05 0.16 0.60
N ARG A 212 0.89 -0.12 1.88
CA ARG A 212 1.98 -0.22 2.83
C ARG A 212 1.83 -1.51 3.61
N ARG A 213 2.94 -2.16 3.89
CA ARG A 213 2.98 -3.23 4.86
C ARG A 213 2.83 -2.65 6.26
N CYS A 214 1.84 -3.15 7.00
CA CYS A 214 1.63 -2.83 8.41
C CYS A 214 1.45 -4.15 9.16
N HIS A 215 2.08 -4.28 10.32
CA HIS A 215 2.02 -5.47 11.16
C HIS A 215 0.67 -5.55 11.89
N ASP A 216 0.13 -4.40 12.29
CA ASP A 216 -1.16 -4.30 12.97
C ASP A 216 -1.87 -2.97 12.68
N SER A 217 -3.04 -2.78 13.30
CA SER A 217 -3.84 -1.57 13.11
C SER A 217 -3.16 -0.32 13.70
N THR A 218 -2.39 -0.44 14.79
CA THR A 218 -1.71 0.71 15.40
C THR A 218 -0.69 1.30 14.44
N GLU A 219 0.09 0.48 13.74
CA GLU A 219 1.04 0.95 12.73
C GLU A 219 0.33 1.57 11.51
N ARG A 220 -0.85 1.06 11.14
CA ARG A 220 -1.64 1.61 10.02
C ARG A 220 -2.12 3.04 10.30
N TYR A 221 -2.60 3.32 11.50
CA TYR A 221 -3.17 4.63 11.85
C TYR A 221 -2.15 5.60 12.47
N PHE A 222 -1.14 5.08 13.15
CA PHE A 222 -0.08 5.86 13.81
C PHE A 222 1.32 5.45 13.31
N PRO A 223 1.57 5.48 11.99
CA PRO A 223 2.82 5.02 11.44
C PRO A 223 4.00 5.89 11.92
N GLY A 224 5.00 5.24 12.49
CA GLY A 224 6.21 5.90 12.99
C GLY A 224 6.07 6.59 14.35
N LEU A 225 4.91 6.50 15.01
CA LEU A 225 4.75 7.00 16.38
C LEU A 225 5.62 6.19 17.36
N PHE A 226 5.60 4.87 17.20
CA PHE A 226 6.53 3.95 17.82
C PHE A 226 7.19 3.13 16.71
N PRO A 227 8.43 3.47 16.32
CA PRO A 227 9.15 2.74 15.29
C PRO A 227 9.28 1.28 15.68
N ILE A 228 8.87 0.41 14.76
CA ILE A 228 8.96 -1.04 14.90
C ILE A 228 10.32 -1.48 14.33
N ALA A 229 10.94 -2.48 14.97
CA ALA A 229 12.20 -3.10 14.53
C ALA A 229 12.05 -3.88 13.20
N ALA A 230 13.02 -4.71 12.85
CA ALA A 230 13.00 -5.51 11.61
C ALA A 230 11.75 -6.43 11.54
N ASP A 231 11.31 -6.76 10.32
CA ASP A 231 10.15 -7.64 10.06
C ASP A 231 10.24 -9.03 10.75
N ALA A 232 11.45 -9.45 11.16
CA ALA A 232 11.70 -10.69 11.89
C ALA A 232 11.32 -10.62 13.37
N GLU A 233 11.15 -9.43 13.93
CA GLU A 233 10.84 -9.21 15.36
C GLU A 233 9.34 -9.03 15.62
N TYR A 234 8.49 -9.15 14.60
CA TYR A 234 7.06 -8.81 14.69
C TYR A 234 6.15 -9.93 14.21
N PRO A 235 5.01 -10.14 14.89
CA PRO A 235 4.16 -11.29 14.62
C PRO A 235 3.47 -11.11 13.28
N TRP A 236 3.57 -12.10 12.41
CA TRP A 236 2.91 -12.10 11.12
C TRP A 236 1.48 -12.57 11.31
N ARG A 237 0.65 -11.65 11.82
CA ARG A 237 -0.75 -11.83 12.26
C ARG A 237 -1.60 -12.78 11.41
N TRP A 238 -1.34 -12.90 10.10
CA TRP A 238 -2.12 -13.72 9.16
C TRP A 238 -1.35 -14.80 8.40
N LYS A 239 -0.03 -14.95 8.58
CA LYS A 239 0.71 -16.11 8.02
C LYS A 239 0.15 -17.44 8.53
N ILE A 240 -0.37 -17.39 9.76
CA ILE A 240 -1.12 -18.45 10.41
C ILE A 240 -2.20 -19.02 9.47
N TYR A 241 -2.91 -18.18 8.70
CA TYR A 241 -3.98 -18.64 7.82
C TYR A 241 -3.67 -18.58 6.31
N ARG A 242 -2.61 -17.88 5.85
CA ARG A 242 -2.27 -17.68 4.42
C ARG A 242 -0.77 -17.42 4.21
N GLU A 243 -0.04 -18.37 3.61
CA GLU A 243 1.42 -18.28 3.36
C GLU A 243 1.85 -17.14 2.40
N GLU A 244 1.03 -16.80 1.41
CA GLU A 244 1.44 -15.92 0.29
C GLU A 244 0.88 -14.48 0.34
N ASN A 245 0.05 -14.16 1.34
CA ASN A 245 -0.57 -12.84 1.47
C ASN A 245 0.06 -12.06 2.62
N CYS A 246 1.32 -11.67 2.47
CA CYS A 246 1.90 -10.60 3.28
C CYS A 246 0.98 -9.37 3.18
N ASP A 247 0.52 -8.89 4.33
CA ASP A 247 -0.62 -7.97 4.50
C ASP A 247 -0.33 -6.54 4.01
N TRP A 248 -0.39 -6.35 2.69
CA TRP A 248 -0.34 -5.03 2.07
C TRP A 248 -1.64 -4.28 2.30
N TRP A 249 -1.65 -3.37 3.26
CA TRP A 249 -2.81 -2.54 3.57
C TRP A 249 -2.93 -1.43 2.54
N THR A 250 -4.11 -1.33 1.93
CA THR A 250 -4.46 -0.12 1.17
C THR A 250 -4.69 1.02 2.16
N LEU A 251 -3.86 2.06 2.04
CA LEU A 251 -4.06 3.35 2.69
C LEU A 251 -4.98 4.18 1.80
N TRP A 252 -6.04 4.72 2.38
CA TRP A 252 -7.05 5.48 1.63
C TRP A 252 -6.76 6.97 1.76
N SER A 253 -6.97 7.72 0.69
CA SER A 253 -6.84 9.18 0.65
C SER A 253 -8.22 9.82 0.61
N ILE A 254 -8.44 10.82 1.46
CA ILE A 254 -9.71 11.52 1.64
C ILE A 254 -9.46 13.01 1.48
N ARG A 255 -10.26 13.67 0.66
CA ARG A 255 -10.26 15.13 0.56
C ARG A 255 -10.99 15.70 1.78
N CYS A 256 -10.25 16.36 2.68
CA CYS A 256 -10.85 16.90 3.90
C CYS A 256 -11.94 17.94 3.57
N PRO A 257 -13.19 17.78 4.04
CA PRO A 257 -14.24 18.77 3.81
C PRO A 257 -13.94 20.15 4.40
N GLY A 258 -13.14 20.21 5.48
CA GLY A 258 -12.84 21.47 6.18
C GLY A 258 -11.73 22.31 5.53
N CYS A 259 -10.71 21.69 4.94
CA CYS A 259 -9.56 22.42 4.35
C CYS A 259 -9.30 22.10 2.88
N ALA A 260 -10.11 21.23 2.26
CA ALA A 260 -9.94 20.79 0.86
C ALA A 260 -8.62 20.06 0.54
N ILE A 261 -7.78 19.76 1.54
CA ILE A 261 -6.52 19.04 1.35
C ILE A 261 -6.76 17.53 1.36
N TRP A 262 -6.13 16.82 0.43
CA TRP A 262 -6.09 15.36 0.39
C TRP A 262 -5.15 14.82 1.46
N GLN A 263 -5.65 13.96 2.34
CA GLN A 263 -4.85 13.33 3.38
C GLN A 263 -5.12 11.84 3.43
N GLU A 264 -4.13 11.05 3.84
CA GLU A 264 -4.37 9.65 4.18
C GLU A 264 -5.40 9.57 5.31
N ARG A 265 -6.17 8.48 5.34
CA ARG A 265 -7.19 8.19 6.37
C ARG A 265 -6.64 8.33 7.79
N ALA A 266 -5.36 8.02 8.00
CA ALA A 266 -4.67 8.21 9.29
C ALA A 266 -4.64 9.68 9.78
N GLY A 267 -4.83 10.66 8.88
CA GLY A 267 -5.06 12.06 9.23
C GLY A 267 -6.43 12.33 9.82
N PHE A 268 -7.29 11.31 9.94
CA PHE A 268 -8.64 11.36 10.50
C PHE A 268 -8.75 10.34 11.64
N ARG A 269 -9.42 10.73 12.72
CA ARG A 269 -9.64 9.90 13.92
C ARG A 269 -10.86 8.98 13.77
N LYS A 270 -11.12 8.50 12.55
CA LYS A 270 -12.40 7.90 12.16
C LYS A 270 -12.25 6.69 11.24
N GLY A 271 -13.31 5.89 11.28
CA GLY A 271 -13.51 4.68 10.51
C GLY A 271 -12.97 3.43 11.20
N GLY A 272 -13.56 2.28 10.86
CA GLY A 272 -13.22 0.98 11.41
C GLY A 272 -12.61 -0.03 10.44
N GLY A 273 -12.70 -1.29 10.87
CA GLY A 273 -12.32 -2.48 10.12
C GLY A 273 -10.91 -2.97 10.45
N TYR A 274 -10.88 -4.19 10.99
CA TYR A 274 -9.73 -4.80 11.66
C TYR A 274 -8.94 -5.78 10.78
N GLY A 275 -8.83 -5.50 9.48
CA GLY A 275 -8.10 -6.37 8.56
C GLY A 275 -7.70 -5.69 7.27
N VAL A 276 -6.81 -6.32 6.51
CA VAL A 276 -6.21 -5.73 5.28
C VAL A 276 -7.19 -5.26 4.23
N LYS A 277 -8.39 -5.84 4.21
CA LYS A 277 -9.47 -5.49 3.27
C LYS A 277 -10.41 -4.41 3.80
N ALA A 278 -10.15 -3.88 4.99
CA ALA A 278 -10.96 -2.85 5.61
C ALA A 278 -10.84 -1.51 4.86
N THR A 279 -11.99 -0.96 4.57
CA THR A 279 -12.22 0.31 3.90
C THR A 279 -12.68 1.37 4.90
N PRO A 280 -12.55 2.67 4.60
CA PRO A 280 -13.12 3.74 5.42
C PRO A 280 -14.64 3.69 5.59
N ALA A 281 -15.33 2.92 4.75
CA ALA A 281 -16.77 2.66 4.86
C ALA A 281 -17.07 1.31 5.50
N ASP A 282 -16.14 0.67 6.19
CA ASP A 282 -16.53 -0.39 7.10
C ASP A 282 -16.91 0.23 8.45
N PRO A 283 -17.97 -0.29 9.11
CA PRO A 283 -18.36 0.19 10.41
C PRO A 283 -17.23 0.05 11.44
N ASP A 284 -17.30 0.88 12.46
CA ASP A 284 -16.36 0.90 13.59
C ASP A 284 -16.41 -0.39 14.44
N GLY A 285 -17.38 -1.28 14.19
CA GLY A 285 -17.52 -2.61 14.80
C GLY A 285 -18.22 -3.61 13.87
N TRP A 286 -18.39 -4.85 14.32
CA TRP A 286 -19.10 -5.88 13.55
C TRP A 286 -20.58 -5.53 13.37
N ARG A 287 -21.08 -5.64 12.13
CA ARG A 287 -22.50 -5.56 11.70
C ARG A 287 -23.42 -4.80 12.68
N GLN A 288 -23.47 -3.48 12.55
CA GLN A 288 -24.47 -2.68 13.25
C GLN A 288 -25.80 -2.72 12.48
N PRO A 289 -26.90 -3.28 13.06
CA PRO A 289 -28.24 -3.15 12.50
C PRO A 289 -28.59 -1.65 12.35
N GLY A 290 -29.17 -1.25 11.22
CA GLY A 290 -29.52 0.16 10.97
C GLY A 290 -28.37 1.08 10.55
N TRP A 291 -27.13 0.59 10.44
CA TRP A 291 -26.02 1.39 9.92
C TRP A 291 -26.24 1.77 8.45
N ASP A 292 -26.26 3.08 8.19
CA ASP A 292 -26.54 3.73 6.90
C ASP A 292 -25.28 4.20 6.16
N GLY A 293 -24.12 4.14 6.82
CA GLY A 293 -22.82 4.40 6.21
C GLY A 293 -21.96 5.34 7.05
N PRO A 294 -20.72 5.63 6.60
CA PRO A 294 -19.98 6.75 7.14
C PRO A 294 -20.49 8.09 6.57
N HIS A 295 -20.76 9.07 7.42
CA HIS A 295 -21.00 10.45 7.00
C HIS A 295 -19.65 11.16 6.78
N PHE A 296 -19.00 10.92 5.64
CA PHE A 296 -17.68 11.49 5.33
C PHE A 296 -17.67 13.03 5.33
N GLU A 297 -18.82 13.64 5.08
CA GLU A 297 -19.07 15.09 5.14
C GLU A 297 -18.78 15.69 6.52
N GLU A 298 -18.89 14.89 7.57
CA GLU A 298 -18.64 15.28 8.96
C GLU A 298 -17.18 15.06 9.37
N TRP A 299 -16.40 14.34 8.56
CA TRP A 299 -15.02 14.02 8.91
C TRP A 299 -14.15 15.27 8.83
N ARG A 300 -13.27 15.45 9.82
CA ARG A 300 -12.30 16.55 9.87
C ARG A 300 -10.92 16.00 10.13
N CYS A 301 -9.96 16.40 9.30
CA CYS A 301 -8.57 16.03 9.52
C CYS A 301 -8.05 16.60 10.86
N ASN A 302 -6.95 16.06 11.37
CA ASN A 302 -6.37 16.44 12.66
C ASN A 302 -6.17 17.96 12.81
N ARG A 303 -5.70 18.64 11.76
CA ARG A 303 -5.53 20.11 11.74
C ARG A 303 -6.86 20.86 11.82
N CYS A 304 -7.83 20.50 10.98
CA CYS A 304 -9.15 21.14 11.01
C CYS A 304 -9.84 20.94 12.35
N PHE A 305 -9.71 19.74 12.93
CA PHE A 305 -10.30 19.42 14.22
C PHE A 305 -9.64 20.18 15.37
N ALA A 306 -8.30 20.25 15.41
CA ALA A 306 -7.60 21.05 16.41
C ALA A 306 -7.94 22.54 16.30
N LYS A 307 -8.12 23.05 15.07
CA LYS A 307 -8.56 24.44 14.84
C LYS A 307 -9.97 24.70 15.38
N SER A 308 -10.89 23.73 15.26
CA SER A 308 -12.28 23.91 15.68
C SER A 308 -12.53 23.62 17.16
N LEU A 309 -11.85 22.63 17.74
CA LEU A 309 -12.14 22.09 19.08
C LEU A 309 -10.94 22.14 20.04
N GLY A 310 -9.78 22.63 19.58
CA GLY A 310 -8.57 22.74 20.39
C GLY A 310 -7.68 21.49 20.37
N LYS A 311 -6.42 21.69 20.78
CA LYS A 311 -5.39 20.63 20.84
C LYS A 311 -5.68 19.59 21.94
N GLU A 312 -6.23 20.02 23.07
CA GLU A 312 -6.56 19.12 24.18
C GLU A 312 -7.63 18.10 23.79
N GLN A 313 -8.73 18.56 23.15
CA GLN A 313 -9.76 17.65 22.65
C GLN A 313 -9.20 16.72 21.57
N LEU A 314 -8.31 17.22 20.70
CA LEU A 314 -7.63 16.37 19.73
C LEU A 314 -6.84 15.24 20.41
N GLY A 315 -6.09 15.56 21.47
CA GLY A 315 -5.34 14.58 22.27
C GLY A 315 -6.25 13.52 22.88
N ARG A 316 -7.37 13.92 23.49
CA ARG A 316 -8.37 12.98 24.06
C ARG A 316 -8.92 12.01 23.02
N GLU A 317 -9.34 12.52 21.86
CA GLU A 317 -9.90 11.70 20.77
C GLU A 317 -8.86 10.77 20.14
N LEU A 318 -7.61 11.23 19.99
CA LEU A 318 -6.52 10.40 19.49
C LEU A 318 -6.19 9.28 20.48
N LEU A 319 -6.17 9.56 21.78
CA LEU A 319 -5.91 8.56 22.82
C LEU A 319 -7.03 7.52 22.89
N ALA A 320 -8.29 7.97 22.86
CA ALA A 320 -9.45 7.07 22.79
C ALA A 320 -9.39 6.19 21.53
N PHE A 321 -9.02 6.77 20.39
CA PHE A 321 -8.86 6.02 19.16
C PHE A 321 -7.71 5.01 19.22
N TRP A 322 -6.56 5.39 19.79
CA TRP A 322 -5.42 4.50 20.04
C TRP A 322 -5.83 3.31 20.91
N LYS A 323 -6.43 3.56 22.08
CA LYS A 323 -6.87 2.52 23.02
C LYS A 323 -7.80 1.51 22.35
N ARG A 324 -8.80 1.98 21.60
CA ARG A 324 -9.70 1.11 20.85
C ARG A 324 -8.97 0.19 19.86
N LEU A 325 -7.91 0.68 19.22
CA LEU A 325 -7.09 -0.16 18.34
C LEU A 325 -6.27 -1.17 19.16
N VAL A 326 -5.64 -0.73 20.24
CA VAL A 326 -4.84 -1.58 21.13
C VAL A 326 -5.70 -2.68 21.76
N ASP A 327 -6.86 -2.37 22.33
CA ASP A 327 -7.75 -3.36 22.95
C ASP A 327 -8.10 -4.49 21.97
N TRP A 328 -8.36 -4.13 20.71
CA TRP A 328 -8.60 -5.10 19.66
C TRP A 328 -7.35 -5.94 19.34
N GLU A 329 -6.19 -5.30 19.21
CA GLU A 329 -4.93 -6.02 18.93
C GLU A 329 -4.55 -6.96 20.08
N LEU A 330 -4.66 -6.49 21.33
CA LEU A 330 -4.44 -7.29 22.53
C LEU A 330 -5.40 -8.49 22.59
N SER A 331 -6.69 -8.27 22.32
CA SER A 331 -7.68 -9.36 22.26
C SER A 331 -7.30 -10.41 21.21
N MET A 332 -6.90 -9.96 20.02
CA MET A 332 -6.50 -10.85 18.93
C MET A 332 -5.21 -11.61 19.22
N PHE A 333 -4.16 -10.95 19.72
CA PHE A 333 -2.90 -11.61 20.06
C PHE A 333 -3.08 -12.59 21.23
N ASN A 334 -3.85 -12.22 22.26
CA ASN A 334 -4.19 -13.14 23.35
C ASN A 334 -4.98 -14.35 22.86
N GLN A 335 -5.92 -14.17 21.93
CA GLN A 335 -6.64 -15.28 21.32
C GLN A 335 -5.67 -16.19 20.54
N LEU A 336 -4.73 -15.64 19.78
CA LEU A 336 -3.72 -16.42 19.05
C LEU A 336 -2.82 -17.22 19.99
N LEU A 337 -2.35 -16.61 21.10
CA LEU A 337 -1.57 -17.29 22.12
C LEU A 337 -2.34 -18.47 22.73
N ARG A 338 -3.65 -18.31 22.97
CA ARG A 338 -4.52 -19.36 23.51
C ARG A 338 -4.80 -20.47 22.52
N VAL A 339 -5.11 -20.14 21.27
CA VAL A 339 -5.54 -21.12 20.26
C VAL A 339 -4.44 -22.13 19.92
N GLY A 340 -3.17 -21.73 19.95
CA GLY A 340 -2.05 -22.66 19.74
C GLY A 340 -1.93 -23.78 20.76
N TRP A 341 -2.38 -23.56 21.99
CA TRP A 341 -2.41 -24.62 22.98
C TRP A 341 -3.42 -25.73 22.64
N TYR A 342 -4.54 -25.43 21.97
CA TYR A 342 -5.45 -26.49 21.51
C TYR A 342 -4.82 -27.42 20.46
N ALA A 343 -3.81 -26.97 19.71
CA ALA A 343 -3.06 -27.84 18.81
C ALA A 343 -2.08 -28.75 19.56
N VAL A 344 -1.64 -28.37 20.76
CA VAL A 344 -0.79 -29.21 21.61
C VAL A 344 -1.56 -30.46 22.09
N ASP A 345 -2.85 -30.33 22.37
CA ASP A 345 -3.70 -31.50 22.72
C ASP A 345 -3.80 -32.51 21.57
N ALA A 346 -3.62 -32.08 20.31
CA ALA A 346 -3.64 -32.97 19.14
C ALA A 346 -2.33 -33.74 18.91
N ILE A 347 -1.26 -33.45 19.66
CA ILE A 347 0.05 -34.12 19.49
C ILE A 347 -0.06 -35.63 19.75
N GLU A 348 -0.84 -36.03 20.76
CA GLU A 348 -0.96 -37.44 21.12
C GLU A 348 -1.59 -38.26 20.00
N ASP A 349 -2.70 -37.77 19.44
CA ASP A 349 -3.36 -38.42 18.32
C ASP A 349 -2.51 -38.40 17.05
N ALA A 350 -1.89 -37.26 16.73
CA ALA A 350 -1.06 -37.09 15.53
C ALA A 350 0.17 -38.00 15.53
N THR A 351 0.74 -38.27 16.70
CA THR A 351 1.91 -39.13 16.84
C THR A 351 1.56 -40.59 17.09
N LYS A 352 0.28 -40.98 16.95
CA LYS A 352 -0.23 -42.33 17.27
C LYS A 352 0.18 -42.77 18.69
N LYS A 353 0.08 -41.84 19.66
CA LYS A 353 0.45 -42.01 21.07
C LYS A 353 1.95 -42.20 21.34
N LYS A 354 2.82 -41.94 20.36
CA LYS A 354 4.29 -41.99 20.55
C LYS A 354 4.77 -40.89 21.50
N TYR A 355 4.11 -39.74 21.47
CA TYR A 355 4.35 -38.62 22.39
C TYR A 355 3.02 -38.13 22.95
N SER A 356 2.98 -37.79 24.23
CA SER A 356 1.87 -37.03 24.81
C SER A 356 2.38 -35.78 25.51
N TRP A 357 1.53 -34.76 25.65
CA TRP A 357 1.88 -33.53 26.38
C TRP A 357 2.40 -33.83 27.79
N ALA A 358 1.76 -34.78 28.49
CA ALA A 358 2.22 -35.21 29.81
C ALA A 358 3.62 -35.83 29.80
N GLN A 359 3.96 -36.61 28.77
CA GLN A 359 5.32 -37.17 28.61
C GLN A 359 6.35 -36.10 28.29
N ILE A 360 5.99 -35.13 27.44
CA ILE A 360 6.86 -34.01 27.06
C ILE A 360 7.24 -33.20 28.31
N VAL A 361 6.25 -32.80 29.12
CA VAL A 361 6.48 -32.04 30.36
C VAL A 361 7.31 -32.83 31.37
N LYS A 362 7.05 -34.13 31.53
CA LYS A 362 7.81 -34.98 32.47
C LYS A 362 9.28 -35.14 32.07
N ARG A 363 9.58 -35.25 30.77
CA ARG A 363 10.93 -35.47 30.22
C ARG A 363 11.86 -34.27 30.34
N ASP A 364 11.34 -33.05 30.46
CA ASP A 364 12.15 -31.83 30.56
C ASP A 364 12.78 -31.62 31.96
N SER A 365 12.48 -32.51 32.92
CA SER A 365 13.10 -32.81 34.22
C SER A 365 14.15 -31.88 34.85
N VAL A 366 13.92 -30.56 34.85
CA VAL A 366 14.48 -29.61 35.84
C VAL A 366 13.37 -28.96 36.67
N SER A 367 12.12 -28.96 36.18
CA SER A 367 10.95 -28.36 36.86
C SER A 367 9.87 -29.38 37.25
N SER A 368 9.97 -30.63 36.80
CA SER A 368 8.90 -31.64 36.91
C SER A 368 8.79 -32.30 38.29
N GLN A 369 9.79 -32.17 39.18
CA GLN A 369 9.70 -32.69 40.55
C GLN A 369 8.71 -31.93 41.44
N LEU A 370 8.25 -30.74 41.02
CA LEU A 370 7.31 -29.89 41.77
C LEU A 370 5.84 -30.04 41.34
N LEU A 371 5.55 -30.69 40.21
CA LEU A 371 4.17 -30.75 39.67
C LEU A 371 3.50 -32.08 40.01
N ARG A 372 2.64 -32.09 41.02
CA ARG A 372 1.76 -33.25 41.35
C ARG A 372 0.79 -33.61 40.21
N LYS A 373 0.46 -32.65 39.34
CA LYS A 373 -0.41 -32.81 38.16
C LYS A 373 0.17 -32.00 37.00
N VAL A 374 0.33 -32.63 35.82
CA VAL A 374 0.64 -31.90 34.58
C VAL A 374 -0.65 -31.27 34.07
N PRO A 375 -0.71 -29.95 33.84
CA PRO A 375 -1.91 -29.32 33.30
C PRO A 375 -2.13 -29.75 31.84
N THR A 376 -3.38 -29.89 31.45
CA THR A 376 -3.83 -30.04 30.05
C THR A 376 -3.50 -28.78 29.25
N ALA A 377 -3.44 -28.86 27.92
CA ALA A 377 -3.14 -27.67 27.13
C ALA A 377 -4.27 -26.62 27.24
N GLU A 378 -5.53 -27.05 27.40
CA GLU A 378 -6.65 -26.16 27.73
C GLU A 378 -6.44 -25.44 29.08
N GLU A 379 -5.98 -26.13 30.12
CA GLU A 379 -5.64 -25.50 31.40
C GLU A 379 -4.51 -24.47 31.21
N VAL A 380 -3.45 -24.81 30.45
CA VAL A 380 -2.34 -23.89 30.12
C VAL A 380 -2.81 -22.66 29.34
N ALA A 381 -3.75 -22.82 28.41
CA ALA A 381 -4.33 -21.70 27.65
C ALA A 381 -5.03 -20.68 28.56
N LYS A 382 -5.57 -21.13 29.70
CA LYS A 382 -6.28 -20.27 30.68
C LYS A 382 -5.36 -19.72 31.76
N MET A 383 -4.11 -20.18 31.85
CA MET A 383 -3.14 -19.71 32.84
C MET A 383 -2.70 -18.27 32.61
N GLU A 384 -2.18 -17.67 33.69
CA GLU A 384 -1.47 -16.40 33.66
C GLU A 384 -0.23 -16.47 32.77
N PHE A 385 0.20 -15.30 32.31
CA PHE A 385 1.24 -15.13 31.31
C PHE A 385 2.54 -15.89 31.61
N GLU A 386 3.14 -15.67 32.79
CA GLU A 386 4.40 -16.29 33.18
C GLU A 386 4.32 -17.83 33.28
N GLN A 387 3.18 -18.35 33.73
CA GLN A 387 2.93 -19.79 33.79
C GLN A 387 2.83 -20.37 32.37
N ARG A 388 2.12 -19.69 31.47
CA ARG A 388 1.98 -20.11 30.07
C ARG A 388 3.33 -20.09 29.35
N ARG A 389 4.13 -19.05 29.55
CA ARG A 389 5.49 -18.90 29.02
C ARG A 389 6.42 -20.01 29.51
N HIS A 390 6.31 -20.42 30.78
CA HIS A 390 7.06 -21.57 31.31
C HIS A 390 6.77 -22.85 30.51
N TYR A 391 5.49 -23.21 30.32
CA TYR A 391 5.12 -24.39 29.55
C TYR A 391 5.47 -24.28 28.07
N TYR A 392 5.39 -23.07 27.48
CA TYR A 392 5.82 -22.85 26.12
C TYR A 392 7.32 -23.15 25.95
N ARG A 393 8.18 -22.73 26.89
CA ARG A 393 9.63 -23.04 26.85
C ARG A 393 9.90 -24.55 26.89
N ILE A 394 9.07 -25.32 27.59
CA ILE A 394 9.15 -26.78 27.58
C ILE A 394 8.78 -27.32 26.19
N LEU A 395 7.64 -26.90 25.65
CA LEU A 395 7.19 -27.28 24.30
C LEU A 395 8.24 -26.94 23.24
N LYS A 396 8.81 -25.73 23.30
CA LYS A 396 9.79 -25.24 22.33
C LYS A 396 11.08 -26.05 22.36
N ARG A 397 11.60 -26.36 23.55
CA ARG A 397 12.77 -27.24 23.71
C ARG A 397 12.51 -28.62 23.14
N TRP A 398 11.33 -29.18 23.40
CA TRP A 398 10.96 -30.47 22.83
C TRP A 398 10.88 -30.43 21.30
N LEU A 399 10.22 -29.43 20.72
CA LEU A 399 10.13 -29.25 19.27
C LEU A 399 11.52 -29.11 18.62
N ASN A 400 12.42 -28.34 19.23
CA ASN A 400 13.78 -28.15 18.73
C ASN A 400 14.66 -29.43 18.82
N ASN A 401 14.28 -30.40 19.65
CA ASN A 401 14.98 -31.68 19.80
C ASN A 401 14.48 -32.76 18.83
N LEU A 402 13.46 -32.47 17.99
CA LEU A 402 13.02 -33.38 16.94
C LEU A 402 13.83 -33.12 15.67
N ASP A 403 14.37 -34.18 15.05
CA ASP A 403 15.15 -34.09 13.80
C ASP A 403 14.33 -33.50 12.65
N ASP A 404 13.04 -33.89 12.57
CA ASP A 404 12.07 -33.32 11.65
C ASP A 404 10.69 -33.19 12.35
N PRO A 405 10.40 -32.02 12.96
CA PRO A 405 9.12 -31.78 13.61
C PRO A 405 7.92 -31.95 12.67
N ALA A 406 8.08 -31.65 11.37
CA ALA A 406 6.99 -31.76 10.40
C ALA A 406 6.67 -33.23 10.11
N ALA A 407 7.69 -34.07 9.91
CA ALA A 407 7.48 -35.51 9.73
C ALA A 407 6.91 -36.19 10.98
N VAL A 408 7.27 -35.72 12.18
CA VAL A 408 6.80 -36.31 13.45
C VAL A 408 5.36 -35.93 13.79
N LEU A 409 4.98 -34.68 13.54
CA LEU A 409 3.67 -34.14 13.92
C LEU A 409 2.65 -34.11 12.78
N GLY A 410 3.08 -34.37 11.53
CA GLY A 410 2.23 -34.46 10.34
C GLY A 410 1.21 -33.33 10.26
N ASP A 411 -0.07 -33.70 10.21
CA ASP A 411 -1.22 -32.79 10.12
C ASP A 411 -1.24 -31.67 11.18
N VAL A 412 -0.65 -31.87 12.36
CA VAL A 412 -0.58 -30.81 13.39
C VAL A 412 0.40 -29.71 13.00
N MET A 413 1.49 -30.04 12.32
CA MET A 413 2.44 -29.06 11.79
C MET A 413 2.08 -28.57 10.37
N ASP A 414 1.29 -29.34 9.63
CA ASP A 414 0.74 -28.97 8.32
C ASP A 414 -0.53 -28.12 8.42
N ARG A 415 -1.16 -28.05 9.61
CA ARG A 415 -1.94 -26.88 9.99
C ARG A 415 -0.98 -25.69 9.99
N HIS A 416 -0.87 -25.01 8.86
CA HIS A 416 0.08 -23.91 8.57
C HIS A 416 0.19 -22.88 9.70
N TRP A 417 -0.84 -22.76 10.54
CA TRP A 417 -0.86 -21.90 11.69
C TRP A 417 -0.06 -22.35 12.92
N PHE A 418 0.03 -23.64 13.24
CA PHE A 418 0.69 -24.10 14.46
C PHE A 418 2.20 -23.98 14.37
N ARG A 419 2.78 -24.34 13.22
CA ARG A 419 4.21 -24.14 12.93
C ARG A 419 4.60 -22.67 13.14
N GLN A 420 3.84 -21.75 12.56
CA GLN A 420 4.09 -20.31 12.71
C GLN A 420 3.90 -19.86 14.16
N TRP A 421 2.81 -20.26 14.81
CA TRP A 421 2.57 -19.96 16.23
C TRP A 421 3.72 -20.41 17.12
N SER A 422 4.23 -21.63 16.94
CA SER A 422 5.34 -22.18 17.75
C SER A 422 6.68 -21.50 17.51
N ASN A 423 6.83 -20.75 16.43
CA ASN A 423 8.03 -19.96 16.12
C ASN A 423 7.87 -18.50 16.54
N GLU A 424 6.66 -17.96 16.47
CA GLU A 424 6.36 -16.55 16.74
C GLU A 424 5.76 -16.29 18.12
N TYR A 425 5.63 -17.30 18.99
CA TYR A 425 4.98 -17.16 20.30
C TYR A 425 5.60 -16.04 21.15
N GLU A 426 6.93 -16.01 21.30
CA GLU A 426 7.62 -14.97 22.07
C GLU A 426 7.51 -13.59 21.42
N ILE A 427 7.41 -13.56 20.08
CA ILE A 427 7.20 -12.33 19.31
C ILE A 427 5.79 -11.77 19.56
N LEU A 428 4.77 -12.65 19.63
CA LEU A 428 3.39 -12.27 20.00
C LEU A 428 3.34 -11.71 21.43
N GLU A 429 4.02 -12.35 22.39
CA GLU A 429 4.11 -11.88 23.77
C GLU A 429 4.81 -10.52 23.88
N LYS A 430 5.99 -10.37 23.26
CA LYS A 430 6.70 -9.08 23.20
C LYS A 430 5.82 -7.98 22.64
N ARG A 431 5.03 -8.27 21.59
CA ARG A 431 4.13 -7.26 21.01
C ARG A 431 2.99 -6.86 21.94
N ILE A 432 2.46 -7.77 22.75
CA ILE A 432 1.48 -7.45 23.79
C ILE A 432 2.11 -6.49 24.81
N GLU A 433 3.28 -6.82 25.34
CA GLU A 433 4.03 -6.00 26.31
C GLU A 433 4.34 -4.59 25.73
N ASP A 434 4.76 -4.52 24.46
CA ASP A 434 5.01 -3.27 23.75
C ASP A 434 3.75 -2.39 23.67
N LEU A 435 2.61 -2.98 23.28
CA LEU A 435 1.35 -2.23 23.13
C LEU A 435 0.83 -1.67 24.47
N GLU A 436 0.97 -2.44 25.55
CA GLU A 436 0.64 -1.99 26.91
C GLU A 436 1.58 -0.85 27.34
N THR A 437 2.88 -1.04 27.16
CA THR A 437 3.90 -0.04 27.47
C THR A 437 3.66 1.27 26.72
N TYR A 438 3.41 1.19 25.41
CA TYR A 438 3.13 2.36 24.58
C TYR A 438 1.84 3.06 25.01
N THR A 439 0.82 2.30 25.39
CA THR A 439 -0.43 2.88 25.90
C THR A 439 -0.19 3.66 27.19
N ASN A 440 0.57 3.11 28.14
CA ASN A 440 0.93 3.80 29.38
C ASN A 440 1.73 5.10 29.10
N ILE A 441 2.65 5.08 28.14
CA ILE A 441 3.41 6.27 27.72
C ILE A 441 2.47 7.35 27.18
N LEU A 442 1.49 6.99 26.36
CA LEU A 442 0.55 7.94 25.76
C LEU A 442 -0.52 8.45 26.73
N GLU A 443 -0.87 7.66 27.73
CA GLU A 443 -1.72 8.10 28.84
C GLU A 443 -1.02 9.13 29.71
N ALA A 444 0.27 8.92 30.01
CA ALA A 444 1.08 9.85 30.78
C ALA A 444 1.34 11.16 30.02
N ASP A 445 1.47 11.10 28.69
CA ASP A 445 1.72 12.26 27.83
C ASP A 445 0.96 12.18 26.50
N SER A 446 -0.31 12.60 26.54
CA SER A 446 -1.14 12.72 25.33
C SER A 446 -0.65 13.81 24.35
N GLY A 447 0.27 14.69 24.77
CA GLY A 447 0.90 15.69 23.93
C GLY A 447 1.67 15.07 22.77
N LYS A 448 2.27 13.89 22.98
CA LYS A 448 2.94 13.11 21.92
C LYS A 448 2.01 12.80 20.74
N LEU A 449 0.75 12.44 21.00
CA LEU A 449 -0.23 12.17 19.96
C LEU A 449 -0.58 13.42 19.17
N VAL A 450 -0.70 14.56 19.85
CA VAL A 450 -1.03 15.84 19.22
C VAL A 450 0.13 16.30 18.32
N SER A 451 1.36 16.28 18.82
CA SER A 451 2.56 16.64 18.03
C SER A 451 2.68 15.72 16.82
N PHE A 452 2.59 14.40 17.02
CA PHE A 452 2.58 13.42 15.92
C PHE A 452 1.50 13.73 14.87
N ALA A 453 0.27 14.01 15.31
CA ALA A 453 -0.86 14.24 14.42
C ALA A 453 -0.78 15.54 13.61
N LEU A 454 -0.12 16.58 14.15
CA LEU A 454 -0.03 17.90 13.52
C LEU A 454 1.25 18.08 12.69
N ASP A 455 2.37 17.50 13.12
CA ASP A 455 3.69 17.66 12.50
C ASP A 455 3.85 16.80 11.24
N ARG A 456 3.19 15.64 11.21
CA ARG A 456 3.27 14.67 10.09
C ARG A 456 2.85 15.25 8.73
N TYR A 457 2.07 16.32 8.72
CA TYR A 457 1.58 16.97 7.49
C TYR A 457 2.20 18.35 7.25
N SER A 458 3.20 18.75 8.04
CA SER A 458 3.92 20.03 7.85
C SER A 458 4.80 20.02 6.60
N SER A 459 5.18 18.84 6.10
CA SER A 459 6.01 18.65 4.90
C SER A 459 5.21 18.48 3.59
N LEU A 460 3.88 18.64 3.62
CA LEU A 460 2.99 18.44 2.46
C LEU A 460 2.21 19.71 2.05
N VAL A 461 2.59 20.87 2.60
CA VAL A 461 2.04 22.19 2.23
C VAL A 461 2.98 22.89 1.26
#